data_AF-A0A2H0MVX0-F1
#
_entry.id   AF-A0A2H0MVX0-F1
#
_cell.length_a   1.000
_cell.length_b   1.000
_cell.length_c   1.000
_cell.angle_alpha   90.00
_cell.angle_beta   90.00
_cell.angle_gamma   90.00
#
_symmetry.space_group_name_H-M   'P 1'
#
loop_
_entity.id
_entity.type
_entity.pdbx_description
1 polymer ?
#
loop_
_entity_poly.entity_id
_entity_poly.type
_entity_poly.pdbx_seq_one_letter_code
_entity_poly.pdbx_strand_id
1 'polypeptide(L)'
;MKPFIETDARQKVGSLFSSRALFLLVLLLSAFNQFSLVTADPDLWGHVKFGQAAWQQGALPATDSYSYTAEGARWINHEWLTEILFYQLYDTFGSRGILLFKMIVGWSLILLLAHKVFKSGPDPHFSNLGPFLILLVLIPILAPGFMPRPQLMTYLLWTLLLLALHSYFDNKSEEKTNAFASNEPNRNQHIALASIPLIFLVWINSHGGVLAGLAILGTATLYELIQSRNFRSPLLLSAILSGLTTLINPYGYEMGSFFIHSLSQSRNITEWNGIPLWHPHLWPFKLYTLLYVVMWLSAKKKWDWQTFIILPSIYFAYKHQRHVPLAAIAMTPFMMQQARKWNLHWSVSKRIQSQLNSICRPAMACLLVFATSQLGIGYLKNADNQFNLLVDPGVYPIYAARFMDENELAGNIWNPFDWGEYLIWKLPESNISVDGRFRTVYPESVLRDSANFAAGNQGWAELLKKYPATDYVLTRKSDGTHLRMNSLPGWTAIYEDLISVLYIKSDDPENPKWKQLNSRKLKQNLQTPSYYFP
;
A
#
# COMPACT_ATOMS: atom_id res chain seq x y z
N MET A 1 -31.09 -14.24 53.08
CA MET A 1 -29.78 -13.64 52.70
C MET A 1 -29.03 -14.61 51.79
N LYS A 2 -28.64 -14.13 50.59
CA LYS A 2 -27.62 -14.65 49.65
C LYS A 2 -27.75 -16.12 49.16
N PRO A 3 -28.40 -16.33 48.00
CA PRO A 3 -27.63 -16.88 46.87
C PRO A 3 -27.98 -16.29 45.48
N PHE A 4 -28.68 -15.16 45.40
CA PHE A 4 -29.14 -14.60 44.10
C PHE A 4 -28.15 -13.64 43.41
N ILE A 5 -26.99 -13.34 44.02
CA ILE A 5 -26.03 -12.35 43.50
C ILE A 5 -24.81 -13.01 42.82
N GLU A 6 -24.51 -14.29 43.08
CA GLU A 6 -23.35 -14.97 42.50
C GLU A 6 -23.55 -15.45 41.05
N THR A 7 -24.78 -15.70 40.63
CA THR A 7 -25.09 -16.12 39.25
C THR A 7 -24.91 -14.99 38.24
N ASP A 8 -25.27 -13.76 38.62
CA ASP A 8 -25.21 -12.59 37.73
C ASP A 8 -23.77 -12.08 37.52
N ALA A 9 -22.90 -12.25 38.52
CA ALA A 9 -21.47 -11.94 38.41
C ALA A 9 -20.71 -12.94 37.51
N ARG A 10 -21.02 -14.24 37.59
CA ARG A 10 -20.43 -15.26 36.69
C ARG A 10 -20.93 -15.12 35.25
N GLN A 11 -22.17 -14.69 35.03
CA GLN A 11 -22.69 -14.39 33.70
C GLN A 11 -22.03 -13.14 33.08
N LYS A 12 -21.78 -12.09 33.88
CA LYS A 12 -21.08 -10.87 33.41
C LYS A 12 -19.60 -11.10 33.13
N VAL A 13 -18.88 -11.87 33.94
CA VAL A 13 -17.46 -12.22 33.67
C VAL A 13 -17.32 -13.19 32.49
N GLY A 14 -18.30 -14.08 32.27
CA GLY A 14 -18.37 -14.93 31.09
C GLY A 14 -18.61 -14.17 29.77
N SER A 15 -19.06 -12.91 29.83
CA SER A 15 -19.32 -12.08 28.65
C SER A 15 -18.07 -11.38 28.07
N LEU A 16 -17.00 -11.23 28.87
CA LEU A 16 -15.76 -10.54 28.45
C LEU A 16 -14.93 -11.36 27.44
N PHE A 17 -15.18 -12.67 27.32
CA PHE A 17 -14.53 -13.56 26.36
C PHE A 17 -15.54 -14.29 25.47
N SER A 18 -16.40 -13.54 24.77
CA SER A 18 -17.09 -14.13 23.61
C SER A 18 -16.05 -14.59 22.59
N SER A 19 -16.31 -15.71 21.89
CA SER A 19 -15.39 -16.20 20.85
C SER A 19 -15.15 -15.18 19.74
N ARG A 20 -16.13 -14.31 19.48
CA ARG A 20 -16.00 -13.19 18.56
C ARG A 20 -14.96 -12.18 19.03
N ALA A 21 -15.00 -11.79 20.30
CA ALA A 21 -14.00 -10.88 20.87
C ALA A 21 -12.59 -11.49 20.78
N LEU A 22 -12.46 -12.79 21.06
CA LEU A 22 -11.19 -13.49 20.92
C LEU A 22 -10.70 -13.57 19.47
N PHE A 23 -11.58 -13.91 18.51
CA PHE A 23 -11.22 -13.93 17.09
C PHE A 23 -10.78 -12.55 16.61
N LEU A 24 -11.52 -11.49 16.98
CA LEU A 24 -11.14 -10.12 16.66
C LEU A 24 -9.80 -9.76 17.28
N LEU A 25 -9.56 -10.12 18.55
CA LEU A 25 -8.28 -9.89 19.21
C LEU A 25 -7.14 -10.59 18.46
N VAL A 26 -7.30 -11.87 18.10
CA VAL A 26 -6.29 -12.62 17.33
C VAL A 26 -6.01 -11.92 15.99
N LEU A 27 -7.06 -11.54 15.25
CA LEU A 27 -6.92 -10.87 13.96
C LEU A 27 -6.21 -9.52 14.08
N LEU A 28 -6.55 -8.71 15.09
CA LEU A 28 -5.92 -7.42 15.33
C LEU A 28 -4.46 -7.57 15.74
N LEU A 29 -4.11 -8.58 16.54
CA LEU A 29 -2.74 -8.86 16.95
C LEU A 29 -1.91 -9.46 15.80
N SER A 30 -2.49 -10.30 14.96
CA SER A 30 -1.86 -10.75 13.72
C SER A 30 -1.62 -9.59 12.75
N ALA A 31 -2.61 -8.70 12.58
CA ALA A 31 -2.48 -7.50 11.76
C ALA A 31 -1.40 -6.56 12.34
N PHE A 32 -1.33 -6.41 13.66
CA PHE A 32 -0.25 -5.70 14.33
C PHE A 32 1.12 -6.29 13.98
N ASN A 33 1.33 -7.58 14.24
CA ASN A 33 2.62 -8.21 13.96
C ASN A 33 3.05 -8.10 12.49
N GLN A 34 2.12 -8.25 11.54
CA GLN A 34 2.43 -8.25 10.11
C GLN A 34 2.58 -6.84 9.54
N PHE A 35 1.75 -5.88 9.96
CA PHE A 35 1.75 -4.53 9.42
C PHE A 35 2.66 -3.57 10.21
N SER A 36 3.12 -3.91 11.42
CA SER A 36 4.00 -3.02 12.20
C SER A 36 5.47 -3.04 11.78
N LEU A 37 5.81 -3.62 10.62
CA LEU A 37 7.15 -3.54 10.03
C LEU A 37 7.63 -2.09 9.92
N VAL A 38 8.72 -1.77 10.60
CA VAL A 38 9.31 -0.42 10.73
C VAL A 38 10.35 -0.09 9.65
N THR A 39 10.13 -0.45 8.39
CA THR A 39 11.10 -0.14 7.33
C THR A 39 10.73 1.16 6.62
N ALA A 40 11.70 2.06 6.42
CA ALA A 40 11.55 3.21 5.54
C ALA A 40 11.55 2.75 4.08
N ASP A 41 10.44 2.98 3.40
CA ASP A 41 10.30 2.73 1.98
C ASP A 41 11.07 3.79 1.15
N PRO A 42 11.67 3.44 0.00
CA PRO A 42 12.42 4.40 -0.81
C PRO A 42 11.62 5.65 -1.19
N ASP A 43 10.31 5.50 -1.42
CA ASP A 43 9.44 6.59 -1.87
C ASP A 43 8.84 7.39 -0.68
N LEU A 44 9.04 6.92 0.56
CA LEU A 44 8.49 7.60 1.74
C LEU A 44 9.09 9.00 1.93
N TRP A 45 10.37 9.15 1.59
CA TRP A 45 11.09 10.43 1.73
C TRP A 45 10.44 11.52 0.88
N GLY A 46 10.12 11.21 -0.39
CA GLY A 46 9.44 12.12 -1.29
C GLY A 46 8.03 12.39 -0.80
N HIS A 47 7.25 11.37 -0.46
CA HIS A 47 5.86 11.59 -0.01
C HIS A 47 5.76 12.57 1.18
N VAL A 48 6.65 12.45 2.18
CA VAL A 48 6.67 13.40 3.30
C VAL A 48 7.16 14.78 2.85
N LYS A 49 8.19 14.85 2.00
CA LYS A 49 8.76 16.11 1.52
C LYS A 49 7.81 16.89 0.61
N PHE A 50 7.12 16.21 -0.29
CA PHE A 50 6.17 16.78 -1.23
C PHE A 50 4.91 17.27 -0.50
N GLY A 51 4.44 16.50 0.48
CA GLY A 51 3.39 16.93 1.41
C GLY A 51 3.79 18.17 2.21
N GLN A 52 5.03 18.22 2.71
CA GLN A 52 5.59 19.39 3.39
C GLN A 52 5.59 20.63 2.48
N ALA A 53 6.11 20.49 1.25
CA ALA A 53 6.17 21.58 0.29
C ALA A 53 4.78 22.11 -0.05
N ALA A 54 3.82 21.22 -0.34
CA ALA A 54 2.45 21.58 -0.63
C ALA A 54 1.78 22.31 0.55
N TRP A 55 1.99 21.83 1.77
CA TRP A 55 1.45 22.44 2.99
C TRP A 55 2.02 23.84 3.25
N GLN A 56 3.34 23.99 3.16
CA GLN A 56 4.03 25.25 3.46
C GLN A 56 3.76 26.33 2.40
N GLN A 57 3.65 25.94 1.12
CA GLN A 57 3.38 26.87 0.02
C GLN A 57 1.89 27.20 -0.12
N GLY A 58 1.00 26.38 0.46
CA GLY A 58 -0.45 26.51 0.27
C GLY A 58 -0.92 26.19 -1.16
N ALA A 59 -0.06 25.58 -1.97
CA ALA A 59 -0.29 25.24 -3.37
C ALA A 59 0.48 23.97 -3.75
N LEU A 60 -0.04 23.21 -4.72
CA LEU A 60 0.68 22.06 -5.26
C LEU A 60 1.76 22.52 -6.26
N PRO A 61 2.98 21.96 -6.21
CA PRO A 61 4.02 22.28 -7.18
C PRO A 61 3.54 22.01 -8.62
N ALA A 62 3.64 23.02 -9.48
CA ALA A 62 3.19 22.89 -10.86
C ALA A 62 4.20 22.14 -11.74
N THR A 63 5.48 22.26 -11.42
CA THR A 63 6.61 21.72 -12.17
C THR A 63 7.63 21.09 -11.24
N ASP A 64 8.53 20.27 -11.78
CA ASP A 64 9.66 19.74 -11.05
C ASP A 64 10.71 20.81 -10.75
N SER A 65 11.18 20.81 -9.50
CA SER A 65 12.24 21.67 -8.98
C SER A 65 13.33 20.89 -8.24
N TYR A 66 13.29 19.56 -8.28
CA TYR A 66 14.24 18.71 -7.55
C TYR A 66 15.24 18.01 -8.45
N SER A 67 14.94 17.89 -9.75
CA SER A 67 15.84 17.26 -10.71
C SER A 67 16.36 18.23 -11.75
N TYR A 68 17.62 18.03 -12.14
CA TYR A 68 18.24 18.81 -13.22
C TYR A 68 18.07 18.15 -14.60
N THR A 69 17.63 16.88 -14.65
CA THR A 69 17.38 16.16 -15.92
C THR A 69 15.96 16.33 -16.45
N ALA A 70 15.02 16.74 -15.58
CA ALA A 70 13.64 17.06 -15.92
C ALA A 70 13.21 18.41 -15.31
N GLU A 71 14.16 19.35 -15.15
CA GLU A 71 13.90 20.67 -14.59
C GLU A 71 12.75 21.37 -15.33
N GLY A 72 11.78 21.89 -14.58
CA GLY A 72 10.61 22.57 -15.15
C GLY A 72 9.57 21.66 -15.80
N ALA A 73 9.76 20.34 -15.80
CA ALA A 73 8.76 19.41 -16.33
C ALA A 73 7.44 19.51 -15.55
N ARG A 74 6.31 19.46 -16.26
CA ARG A 74 4.97 19.47 -15.64
C ARG A 74 4.81 18.24 -14.75
N TRP A 75 4.49 18.48 -13.48
CA TRP A 75 4.24 17.42 -12.51
C TRP A 75 2.76 17.37 -12.14
N ILE A 76 2.13 16.21 -12.37
CA ILE A 76 0.77 15.91 -11.89
C ILE A 76 0.92 15.02 -10.65
N ASN A 77 0.86 15.65 -9.48
CA ASN A 77 0.89 14.93 -8.21
C ASN A 77 -0.51 14.38 -7.88
N HIS A 78 -0.72 13.11 -8.24
CA HIS A 78 -1.97 12.38 -8.05
C HIS A 78 -2.13 11.74 -6.66
N GLU A 79 -1.19 11.98 -5.74
CA GLU A 79 -1.17 11.41 -4.38
C GLU A 79 -1.18 12.49 -3.28
N TRP A 80 -1.34 13.76 -3.68
CA TRP A 80 -1.13 14.96 -2.87
C TRP A 80 -1.86 14.93 -1.51
N LEU A 81 -3.11 14.44 -1.43
CA LEU A 81 -3.86 14.47 -0.18
C LEU A 81 -3.25 13.52 0.86
N THR A 82 -2.78 12.36 0.39
CA THR A 82 -2.14 11.39 1.28
C THR A 82 -0.75 11.88 1.71
N GLU A 83 -0.05 12.59 0.83
CA GLU A 83 1.25 13.20 1.15
C GLU A 83 1.14 14.31 2.19
N ILE A 84 0.13 15.19 2.08
CA ILE A 84 -0.16 16.19 3.12
C ILE A 84 -0.47 15.50 4.45
N LEU A 85 -1.27 14.42 4.44
CA LEU A 85 -1.55 13.63 5.63
C LEU A 85 -0.26 13.02 6.22
N PHE A 86 0.63 12.48 5.38
CA PHE A 86 1.92 11.95 5.83
C PHE A 86 2.77 13.03 6.47
N TYR A 87 2.88 14.20 5.84
CA TYR A 87 3.60 15.32 6.43
C TYR A 87 3.02 15.73 7.78
N GLN A 88 1.70 15.90 7.92
CA GLN A 88 1.09 16.30 9.18
C GLN A 88 1.31 15.28 10.31
N LEU A 89 1.19 13.98 9.99
CA LEU A 89 1.45 12.90 10.93
C LEU A 89 2.93 12.88 11.36
N TYR A 90 3.82 13.11 10.40
CA TYR A 90 5.25 13.20 10.64
C TYR A 90 5.62 14.42 11.49
N ASP A 91 5.09 15.59 11.18
CA ASP A 91 5.33 16.85 11.90
C ASP A 91 4.84 16.76 13.36
N THR A 92 3.73 16.06 13.60
CA THR A 92 3.12 15.93 14.94
C THR A 92 3.73 14.80 15.78
N PHE A 93 4.00 13.64 15.18
CA PHE A 93 4.34 12.41 15.90
C PHE A 93 5.66 11.75 15.43
N GLY A 94 6.40 12.40 14.53
CA GLY A 94 7.57 11.83 13.87
C GLY A 94 7.24 10.61 13.01
N SER A 95 8.24 9.78 12.74
CA SER A 95 8.06 8.54 11.96
C SER A 95 7.05 7.56 12.58
N ARG A 96 6.78 7.65 13.90
CA ARG A 96 5.73 6.88 14.59
C ARG A 96 4.34 7.23 14.09
N GLY A 97 4.08 8.47 13.71
CA GLY A 97 2.80 8.91 13.14
C GLY A 97 2.45 8.16 11.86
N ILE A 98 3.45 7.93 11.01
CA ILE A 98 3.31 7.16 9.76
C ILE A 98 3.03 5.68 10.06
N LEU A 99 3.74 5.11 11.03
CA LEU A 99 3.47 3.74 11.48
C LEU A 99 2.06 3.60 12.07
N LEU A 100 1.61 4.57 12.86
CA LEU A 100 0.26 4.60 13.43
C LEU A 100 -0.80 4.66 12.32
N PHE A 101 -0.61 5.50 11.30
CA PHE A 101 -1.51 5.54 10.14
C PHE A 101 -1.61 4.18 9.45
N LYS A 102 -0.47 3.57 9.16
CA LYS A 102 -0.40 2.23 8.57
C LYS A 102 -1.17 1.20 9.40
N MET A 103 -1.03 1.25 10.73
CA MET A 103 -1.74 0.39 11.66
C MET A 103 -3.24 0.64 11.67
N ILE A 104 -3.66 1.91 11.71
CA ILE A 104 -5.07 2.31 11.69
C ILE A 104 -5.73 1.84 10.39
N VAL A 105 -5.08 2.01 9.24
CA VAL A 105 -5.60 1.52 7.95
C VAL A 105 -5.73 0.00 7.96
N GLY A 106 -4.70 -0.71 8.41
CA GLY A 106 -4.70 -2.17 8.49
C GLY A 106 -5.79 -2.73 9.41
N TRP A 107 -5.91 -2.20 10.62
CA TRP A 107 -6.97 -2.59 11.54
C TRP A 107 -8.36 -2.21 11.03
N SER A 108 -8.53 -1.01 10.46
CA SER A 108 -9.81 -0.60 9.88
C SER A 108 -10.25 -1.56 8.78
N LEU A 109 -9.35 -1.95 7.88
CA LEU A 109 -9.63 -2.92 6.82
C LEU A 109 -10.11 -4.26 7.40
N ILE A 110 -9.38 -4.81 8.37
CA ILE A 110 -9.72 -6.10 8.99
C ILE A 110 -11.05 -6.01 9.76
N LEU A 111 -11.27 -4.92 10.51
CA LEU A 111 -12.51 -4.70 11.25
C LEU A 111 -13.72 -4.52 10.34
N LEU A 112 -13.57 -3.81 9.22
CA LEU A 112 -14.62 -3.61 8.23
C LEU A 112 -15.05 -4.94 7.58
N LEU A 113 -14.08 -5.76 7.16
CA LEU A 113 -14.34 -7.09 6.61
C LEU A 113 -14.93 -8.04 7.67
N ALA A 114 -14.41 -8.01 8.89
CA ALA A 114 -14.91 -8.79 10.00
C ALA A 114 -16.35 -8.39 10.39
N HIS A 115 -16.66 -7.10 10.42
CA HIS A 115 -17.98 -6.57 10.79
C HIS A 115 -19.08 -7.08 9.85
N LYS A 116 -18.83 -7.06 8.53
CA LYS A 116 -19.77 -7.56 7.52
C LYS A 116 -20.19 -9.00 7.79
N VAL A 117 -19.30 -9.77 8.39
CA VAL A 117 -19.53 -11.17 8.67
C VAL A 117 -20.08 -11.31 10.08
N PHE A 118 -19.41 -10.89 11.14
CA PHE A 118 -19.87 -11.14 12.51
C PHE A 118 -21.23 -10.51 12.86
N LYS A 119 -21.73 -9.52 12.10
CA LYS A 119 -23.09 -8.97 12.26
C LYS A 119 -24.22 -9.93 11.82
N SER A 120 -23.99 -10.76 10.81
CA SER A 120 -25.06 -11.50 10.10
C SER A 120 -25.32 -12.93 10.59
N GLY A 121 -25.01 -13.28 11.84
CA GLY A 121 -25.25 -14.65 12.32
C GLY A 121 -25.52 -14.76 13.82
N PRO A 122 -26.28 -15.79 14.27
CA PRO A 122 -26.38 -16.15 15.68
C PRO A 122 -25.00 -16.51 16.25
N ASP A 123 -24.91 -16.69 17.56
CA ASP A 123 -23.64 -16.92 18.26
C ASP A 123 -23.23 -18.40 18.49
N PRO A 124 -23.29 -19.34 17.50
CA PRO A 124 -22.54 -20.58 17.63
C PRO A 124 -21.10 -20.38 17.13
N HIS A 125 -20.16 -20.53 18.06
CA HIS A 125 -18.69 -20.52 17.91
C HIS A 125 -18.17 -21.12 16.59
N PHE A 126 -18.76 -22.24 16.12
CA PHE A 126 -18.32 -22.97 14.93
C PHE A 126 -18.64 -22.27 13.60
N SER A 127 -19.78 -21.58 13.49
CA SER A 127 -20.22 -20.94 12.23
C SER A 127 -19.30 -19.80 11.78
N ASN A 128 -18.58 -19.20 12.73
CA ASN A 128 -17.66 -18.08 12.53
C ASN A 128 -16.20 -18.51 12.32
N LEU A 129 -15.87 -19.79 12.49
CA LEU A 129 -14.49 -20.30 12.35
C LEU A 129 -13.96 -20.17 10.92
N GLY A 130 -14.77 -20.56 9.92
CA GLY A 130 -14.37 -20.46 8.51
C GLY A 130 -14.01 -19.04 8.08
N PRO A 131 -14.89 -18.04 8.31
CA PRO A 131 -14.56 -16.64 8.04
C PRO A 131 -13.38 -16.08 8.84
N PHE A 132 -13.22 -16.49 10.11
CA PHE A 132 -12.05 -16.12 10.90
C PHE A 132 -10.76 -16.63 10.25
N LEU A 133 -10.71 -17.90 9.83
CA LEU A 133 -9.54 -18.47 9.17
C LEU A 133 -9.23 -17.78 7.84
N ILE A 134 -10.26 -17.42 7.06
CA ILE A 134 -10.09 -16.67 5.81
C ILE A 134 -9.43 -15.31 6.06
N LEU A 135 -9.86 -14.57 7.09
CA LEU A 135 -9.23 -13.29 7.46
C LEU A 135 -7.83 -13.48 8.03
N LEU A 136 -7.61 -14.54 8.81
CA LEU A 136 -6.29 -14.83 9.37
C LEU A 136 -5.25 -15.10 8.27
N VAL A 137 -5.64 -15.80 7.20
CA VAL A 137 -4.80 -16.06 6.02
C VAL A 137 -4.66 -14.81 5.14
N LEU A 138 -5.66 -13.93 5.09
CA LEU A 138 -5.60 -12.68 4.33
C LEU A 138 -4.46 -11.77 4.82
N ILE A 139 -4.28 -11.62 6.13
CA ILE A 139 -3.31 -10.69 6.73
C ILE A 139 -1.89 -10.85 6.15
N PRO A 140 -1.24 -12.03 6.17
CA PRO A 140 0.10 -12.20 5.60
C PRO A 140 0.15 -12.04 4.07
N ILE A 141 -0.97 -12.21 3.35
CA ILE A 141 -1.04 -11.93 1.90
C ILE A 141 -0.96 -10.41 1.64
N LEU A 142 -1.56 -9.60 2.53
CA LEU A 142 -1.53 -8.14 2.41
C LEU A 142 -0.20 -7.53 2.87
N ALA A 143 0.51 -8.20 3.78
CA ALA A 143 1.69 -7.66 4.46
C ALA A 143 2.78 -7.08 3.53
N PRO A 144 3.17 -7.73 2.41
CA PRO A 144 4.16 -7.16 1.48
C PRO A 144 3.70 -5.84 0.83
N GLY A 145 2.39 -5.67 0.65
CA GLY A 145 1.80 -4.44 0.12
C GLY A 145 1.55 -3.37 1.17
N PHE A 146 1.75 -3.68 2.46
CA PHE A 146 1.62 -2.74 3.58
C PHE A 146 2.96 -2.05 3.84
N MET A 147 3.41 -1.23 2.88
CA MET A 147 4.47 -0.23 3.07
C MET A 147 3.84 1.15 3.26
N PRO A 148 4.50 2.12 3.92
CA PRO A 148 3.95 3.46 4.16
C PRO A 148 3.90 4.30 2.87
N ARG A 149 3.03 3.90 1.95
CA ARG A 149 2.78 4.52 0.64
C ARG A 149 1.32 4.96 0.53
N PRO A 150 1.00 5.94 -0.33
CA PRO A 150 -0.39 6.36 -0.59
C PRO A 150 -1.32 5.23 -1.05
N GLN A 151 -0.75 4.15 -1.60
CA GLN A 151 -1.47 2.92 -1.94
C GLN A 151 -2.30 2.32 -0.79
N LEU A 152 -1.95 2.55 0.48
CA LEU A 152 -2.76 2.09 1.61
C LEU A 152 -4.18 2.66 1.60
N MET A 153 -4.35 3.90 1.13
CA MET A 153 -5.67 4.52 0.95
C MET A 153 -6.51 3.77 -0.08
N THR A 154 -5.88 3.24 -1.14
CA THR A 154 -6.57 2.40 -2.12
C THR A 154 -7.10 1.13 -1.50
N TYR A 155 -6.36 0.45 -0.61
CA TYR A 155 -6.87 -0.76 0.03
C TYR A 155 -8.09 -0.47 0.91
N LEU A 156 -8.06 0.63 1.65
CA LEU A 156 -9.18 1.04 2.51
C LEU A 156 -10.42 1.41 1.68
N LEU A 157 -10.25 2.29 0.68
CA LEU A 157 -11.35 2.78 -0.16
C LEU A 157 -11.91 1.68 -1.07
N TRP A 158 -11.07 0.76 -1.55
CA TRP A 158 -11.48 -0.47 -2.24
C TRP A 158 -12.36 -1.36 -1.35
N THR A 159 -11.95 -1.55 -0.08
CA THR A 159 -12.71 -2.32 0.89
C THR A 159 -14.07 -1.66 1.16
N LEU A 160 -14.10 -0.34 1.37
CA LEU A 160 -15.34 0.42 1.57
C LEU A 160 -16.27 0.34 0.36
N LEU A 161 -15.73 0.48 -0.86
CA LEU A 161 -16.51 0.35 -2.10
C LEU A 161 -17.13 -1.04 -2.22
N LEU A 162 -16.34 -2.11 -1.99
CA LEU A 162 -16.86 -3.48 -1.98
C LEU A 162 -17.97 -3.65 -0.93
N LEU A 163 -17.81 -3.12 0.28
CA LEU A 163 -18.84 -3.22 1.32
C LEU A 163 -20.11 -2.42 1.00
N ALA A 164 -19.98 -1.26 0.34
CA ALA A 164 -21.11 -0.51 -0.18
C ALA A 164 -21.88 -1.31 -1.25
N LEU A 165 -21.17 -1.93 -2.20
CA LEU A 165 -21.76 -2.80 -3.22
C LEU A 165 -22.44 -4.02 -2.60
N HIS A 166 -21.82 -4.68 -1.61
CA HIS A 166 -22.47 -5.77 -0.88
C HIS A 166 -23.75 -5.31 -0.19
N SER A 167 -23.73 -4.15 0.47
CA SER A 167 -24.91 -3.61 1.16
C SER A 167 -26.05 -3.30 0.17
N TYR A 168 -25.72 -2.86 -1.05
CA TYR A 168 -26.70 -2.64 -2.11
C TYR A 168 -27.31 -3.96 -2.63
N PHE A 169 -26.49 -4.93 -3.01
CA PHE A 169 -26.98 -6.18 -3.63
C PHE A 169 -27.63 -7.15 -2.64
N ASP A 170 -27.17 -7.21 -1.38
CA ASP A 170 -27.76 -8.09 -0.37
C ASP A 170 -29.20 -7.65 -0.05
N ASN A 171 -29.43 -6.35 0.18
CA ASN A 171 -30.75 -5.80 0.49
C ASN A 171 -31.77 -6.02 -0.65
N LYS A 172 -31.33 -5.86 -1.90
CA LYS A 172 -32.17 -6.12 -3.08
C LYS A 172 -32.58 -7.59 -3.21
N SER A 173 -31.72 -8.50 -2.75
CA SER A 173 -32.08 -9.92 -2.68
C SER A 173 -33.17 -10.16 -1.64
N GLU A 174 -33.08 -9.51 -0.47
CA GLU A 174 -34.05 -9.64 0.62
C GLU A 174 -35.43 -9.07 0.24
N GLU A 175 -35.46 -7.90 -0.41
CA GLU A 175 -36.69 -7.25 -0.90
C GLU A 175 -37.48 -8.11 -1.88
N LYS A 176 -36.78 -8.84 -2.78
CA LYS A 176 -37.42 -9.80 -3.69
C LYS A 176 -38.03 -11.00 -2.98
N THR A 177 -37.44 -11.45 -1.87
CA THR A 177 -37.97 -12.56 -1.06
C THR A 177 -39.11 -12.13 -0.14
N ASN A 178 -39.11 -10.89 0.35
CA ASN A 178 -40.06 -10.39 1.34
C ASN A 178 -40.94 -9.26 0.76
N ALA A 179 -41.61 -9.51 -0.36
CA ALA A 179 -42.50 -8.54 -1.03
C ALA A 179 -43.67 -8.03 -0.17
N PHE A 180 -43.90 -8.59 1.02
CA PHE A 180 -44.92 -8.17 2.00
C PHE A 180 -44.36 -7.31 3.15
N ALA A 181 -43.05 -7.12 3.26
CA ALA A 181 -42.45 -6.25 4.27
C ALA A 181 -42.34 -4.82 3.73
N SER A 182 -43.11 -3.91 4.33
CA SER A 182 -43.14 -2.43 4.18
C SER A 182 -42.27 -1.80 3.08
N ASN A 183 -42.92 -1.04 2.18
CA ASN A 183 -42.37 -0.12 1.16
C ASN A 183 -41.46 1.02 1.70
N GLU A 184 -40.93 0.93 2.91
CA GLU A 184 -40.03 1.94 3.44
C GLU A 184 -38.63 1.81 2.82
N PRO A 185 -38.08 2.89 2.25
CA PRO A 185 -36.73 2.87 1.69
C PRO A 185 -35.72 2.50 2.79
N ASN A 186 -34.98 1.39 2.59
CA ASN A 186 -34.03 0.92 3.57
C ASN A 186 -32.89 1.94 3.73
N ARG A 187 -32.89 2.69 4.84
CA ARG A 187 -31.91 3.73 5.18
C ARG A 187 -30.46 3.31 4.92
N ASN A 188 -30.11 2.04 5.17
CA ASN A 188 -28.74 1.54 4.97
C ASN A 188 -28.35 1.48 3.48
N GLN A 189 -29.29 1.21 2.58
CA GLN A 189 -29.06 1.19 1.14
C GLN A 189 -28.81 2.60 0.60
N HIS A 190 -29.59 3.58 1.05
CA HIS A 190 -29.38 4.99 0.68
C HIS A 190 -28.04 5.51 1.17
N ILE A 191 -27.64 5.18 2.41
CA ILE A 191 -26.33 5.54 2.94
C ILE A 191 -25.22 4.90 2.11
N ALA A 192 -25.33 3.62 1.75
CA ALA A 192 -24.33 2.94 0.92
C ALA A 192 -24.21 3.55 -0.49
N LEU A 193 -25.32 3.91 -1.13
CA LEU A 193 -25.31 4.53 -2.46
C LEU A 193 -24.77 5.97 -2.42
N ALA A 194 -25.12 6.73 -1.38
CA ALA A 194 -24.64 8.09 -1.17
C ALA A 194 -23.16 8.15 -0.76
N SER A 195 -22.63 7.10 -0.12
CA SER A 195 -21.22 7.06 0.25
C SER A 195 -20.29 6.77 -0.93
N ILE A 196 -20.78 6.11 -1.99
CA ILE A 196 -19.96 5.75 -3.16
C ILE A 196 -19.31 6.99 -3.81
N PRO A 197 -20.03 8.07 -4.19
CA PRO A 197 -19.40 9.29 -4.71
C PRO A 197 -18.39 9.92 -3.73
N LEU A 198 -18.65 9.89 -2.42
CA LEU A 198 -17.71 10.41 -1.41
C LEU A 198 -16.43 9.57 -1.32
N ILE A 199 -16.54 8.24 -1.45
CA ILE A 199 -15.38 7.34 -1.54
C ILE A 199 -14.50 7.76 -2.72
N PHE A 200 -15.09 8.00 -3.90
CA PHE A 200 -14.34 8.41 -5.09
C PHE A 200 -13.73 9.81 -4.98
N LEU A 201 -14.42 10.75 -4.34
CA LEU A 201 -13.91 12.09 -4.06
C LEU A 201 -12.64 12.06 -3.21
N VAL A 202 -12.61 11.22 -2.17
CA VAL A 202 -11.39 11.03 -1.37
C VAL A 202 -10.34 10.29 -2.20
N TRP A 203 -10.73 9.24 -2.93
CA TRP A 203 -9.80 8.39 -3.66
C TRP A 203 -9.02 9.11 -4.75
N ILE A 204 -9.69 9.92 -5.57
CA ILE A 204 -9.05 10.65 -6.68
C ILE A 204 -7.96 11.61 -6.20
N ASN A 205 -8.10 12.13 -4.98
CA ASN A 205 -7.12 13.03 -4.37
C ASN A 205 -6.05 12.28 -3.57
N SER A 206 -6.28 11.02 -3.24
CA SER A 206 -5.38 10.21 -2.40
C SER A 206 -4.43 9.28 -3.17
N HIS A 207 -4.89 8.61 -4.23
CA HIS A 207 -4.07 7.63 -4.97
C HIS A 207 -4.68 7.24 -6.33
N GLY A 208 -3.83 6.92 -7.31
CA GLY A 208 -4.22 6.54 -8.68
C GLY A 208 -5.01 5.22 -8.81
N GLY A 209 -5.11 4.46 -7.73
CA GLY A 209 -5.92 3.23 -7.64
C GLY A 209 -7.43 3.46 -7.82
N VAL A 210 -7.88 4.71 -7.85
CA VAL A 210 -9.26 5.13 -8.17
C VAL A 210 -9.76 4.54 -9.50
N LEU A 211 -8.87 4.32 -10.47
CA LEU A 211 -9.21 3.70 -11.76
C LEU A 211 -9.69 2.25 -11.60
N ALA A 212 -9.06 1.50 -10.70
CA ALA A 212 -9.53 0.15 -10.37
C ALA A 212 -10.91 0.22 -9.70
N GLY A 213 -11.13 1.21 -8.84
CA GLY A 213 -12.45 1.51 -8.27
C GLY A 213 -13.52 1.77 -9.33
N LEU A 214 -13.24 2.65 -10.31
CA LEU A 214 -14.16 2.96 -11.40
C LEU A 214 -14.49 1.70 -12.22
N ALA A 215 -13.49 0.87 -12.51
CA ALA A 215 -13.67 -0.37 -13.25
C ALA A 215 -14.63 -1.33 -12.54
N ILE A 216 -14.50 -1.51 -11.21
CA ILE A 216 -15.39 -2.40 -10.47
C ILE A 216 -16.80 -1.83 -10.28
N LEU A 217 -16.92 -0.51 -10.08
CA LEU A 217 -18.21 0.15 -9.98
C LEU A 217 -18.96 0.07 -11.32
N GLY A 218 -18.26 0.29 -12.43
CA GLY A 218 -18.81 0.12 -13.79
C GLY A 218 -19.25 -1.32 -14.05
N THR A 219 -18.43 -2.30 -13.66
CA THR A 219 -18.76 -3.73 -13.79
C THR A 219 -20.00 -4.11 -12.98
N ALA A 220 -20.07 -3.67 -11.71
CA ALA A 220 -21.23 -3.89 -10.85
C ALA A 220 -22.51 -3.23 -11.41
N THR A 221 -22.38 -2.00 -11.90
CA THR A 221 -23.47 -1.24 -12.49
C THR A 221 -23.98 -1.91 -13.76
N LEU A 222 -23.08 -2.35 -14.65
CA LEU A 222 -23.44 -3.07 -15.87
C LEU A 222 -24.16 -4.38 -15.54
N TYR A 223 -23.66 -5.15 -14.57
CA TYR A 223 -24.34 -6.35 -14.10
C TYR A 223 -25.77 -6.03 -13.62
N GLU A 224 -25.94 -4.99 -12.82
CA GLU A 224 -27.24 -4.56 -12.30
C GLU A 224 -28.20 -4.12 -13.42
N LEU A 225 -27.72 -3.38 -14.42
CA LEU A 225 -28.53 -2.97 -15.57
C LEU A 225 -28.99 -4.17 -16.40
N ILE A 226 -28.10 -5.13 -16.65
CA ILE A 226 -28.43 -6.37 -17.40
C ILE A 226 -29.46 -7.20 -16.63
N GLN A 227 -29.28 -7.36 -15.31
CA GLN A 227 -30.15 -8.20 -14.49
C GLN A 227 -31.51 -7.56 -14.16
N SER A 228 -31.54 -6.25 -13.95
CA SER A 228 -32.79 -5.53 -13.65
C SER A 228 -33.57 -5.13 -14.90
N ARG A 229 -32.91 -5.03 -16.06
CA ARG A 229 -33.42 -4.40 -17.28
C ARG A 229 -33.96 -2.98 -17.03
N ASN A 230 -33.45 -2.29 -16.01
CA ASN A 230 -33.92 -0.98 -15.58
C ASN A 230 -32.77 0.05 -15.65
N PHE A 231 -32.86 0.96 -16.62
CA PHE A 231 -31.91 2.07 -16.79
C PHE A 231 -32.08 3.21 -15.78
N ARG A 232 -33.03 3.10 -14.84
CA ARG A 232 -33.21 4.03 -13.71
C ARG A 232 -32.67 3.45 -12.40
N SER A 233 -31.70 2.54 -12.46
CA SER A 233 -31.09 1.97 -11.26
C SER A 233 -30.40 3.07 -10.44
N PRO A 234 -30.63 3.15 -9.12
CA PRO A 234 -29.94 4.14 -8.29
C PRO A 234 -28.43 3.89 -8.22
N LEU A 235 -27.97 2.67 -8.49
CA LEU A 235 -26.54 2.38 -8.63
C LEU A 235 -25.93 3.07 -9.87
N LEU A 236 -26.68 3.19 -10.97
CA LEU A 236 -26.24 3.94 -12.15
C LEU A 236 -26.07 5.43 -11.82
N LEU A 237 -27.00 6.01 -11.07
CA LEU A 237 -26.86 7.40 -10.62
C LEU A 237 -25.61 7.58 -9.75
N SER A 238 -25.40 6.70 -8.76
CA SER A 238 -24.17 6.72 -7.95
C SER A 238 -22.92 6.56 -8.80
N ALA A 239 -22.93 5.70 -9.83
CA ALA A 239 -21.80 5.51 -10.74
C ALA A 239 -21.50 6.74 -11.58
N ILE A 240 -22.53 7.41 -12.12
CA ILE A 240 -22.38 8.67 -12.86
C ILE A 240 -21.80 9.75 -11.95
N LEU A 241 -22.37 9.91 -10.75
CA LEU A 241 -21.88 10.87 -9.76
C LEU A 241 -20.43 10.57 -9.37
N SER A 242 -20.06 9.31 -9.17
CA SER A 242 -18.66 8.91 -8.91
C SER A 242 -17.73 9.26 -10.07
N GLY A 243 -18.15 9.04 -11.32
CA GLY A 243 -17.40 9.50 -12.49
C GLY A 243 -17.17 11.02 -12.45
N LEU A 244 -18.22 11.80 -12.18
CA LEU A 244 -18.12 13.26 -12.06
C LEU A 244 -17.24 13.70 -10.88
N THR A 245 -17.26 13.00 -9.74
CA THR A 245 -16.40 13.34 -8.59
C THR A 245 -14.91 13.20 -8.90
N THR A 246 -14.53 12.39 -9.90
CA THR A 246 -13.13 12.31 -10.33
C THR A 246 -12.61 13.60 -10.98
N LEU A 247 -13.50 14.52 -11.37
CA LEU A 247 -13.11 15.86 -11.82
C LEU A 247 -12.86 16.84 -10.67
N ILE A 248 -13.24 16.47 -9.43
CA ILE A 248 -13.06 17.30 -8.23
C ILE A 248 -11.68 17.00 -7.64
N ASN A 249 -10.66 17.53 -8.31
CA ASN A 249 -9.27 17.48 -7.90
C ASN A 249 -8.55 18.74 -8.43
N PRO A 250 -7.37 19.13 -7.90
CA PRO A 250 -6.66 20.35 -8.30
C PRO A 250 -6.28 20.44 -9.80
N TYR A 251 -6.30 19.31 -10.51
CA TYR A 251 -5.90 19.19 -11.92
C TYR A 251 -7.11 18.99 -12.85
N GLY A 252 -8.33 18.87 -12.32
CA GLY A 252 -9.55 18.67 -13.12
C GLY A 252 -9.45 17.50 -14.10
N TYR A 253 -9.63 17.78 -15.40
CA TYR A 253 -9.56 16.77 -16.46
C TYR A 253 -8.13 16.31 -16.79
N GLU A 254 -7.11 17.12 -16.48
CA GLU A 254 -5.70 16.77 -16.75
C GLU A 254 -5.30 15.48 -16.01
N MET A 255 -5.89 15.23 -14.83
CA MET A 255 -5.71 14.00 -14.07
C MET A 255 -6.12 12.76 -14.88
N GLY A 256 -7.25 12.84 -15.59
CA GLY A 256 -7.71 11.76 -16.46
C GLY A 256 -6.78 11.53 -17.65
N SER A 257 -6.35 12.61 -18.30
CA SER A 257 -5.38 12.55 -19.41
C SER A 257 -4.04 11.95 -18.95
N PHE A 258 -3.56 12.34 -17.78
CA PHE A 258 -2.36 11.80 -17.15
C PHE A 258 -2.46 10.29 -16.93
N PHE A 259 -3.59 9.81 -16.39
CA PHE A 259 -3.81 8.37 -16.18
C PHE A 259 -3.84 7.57 -17.47
N ILE A 260 -4.53 8.07 -18.51
CA ILE A 260 -4.58 7.40 -19.83
C ILE A 260 -3.17 7.27 -20.40
N HIS A 261 -2.38 8.35 -20.36
CA HIS A 261 -1.01 8.35 -20.84
C HIS A 261 -0.14 7.37 -20.05
N SER A 262 -0.20 7.43 -18.70
CA SER A 262 0.62 6.60 -17.81
C SER A 262 0.31 5.11 -17.92
N LEU A 263 -0.95 4.73 -18.10
CA LEU A 263 -1.36 3.32 -18.25
C LEU A 263 -1.02 2.72 -19.62
N SER A 264 -0.88 3.56 -20.66
CA SER A 264 -0.55 3.08 -22.01
C SER A 264 0.90 2.60 -22.16
N GLN A 265 1.75 2.85 -21.16
CA GLN A 265 3.19 2.60 -21.22
C GLN A 265 3.61 1.42 -20.34
N SER A 266 4.44 0.51 -20.86
CA SER A 266 5.00 -0.63 -20.10
C SER A 266 5.92 -0.16 -18.98
N ARG A 267 5.90 -0.76 -17.78
CA ARG A 267 6.76 -0.38 -16.65
C ARG A 267 7.82 -1.45 -16.38
N ASN A 268 9.09 -1.05 -16.29
CA ASN A 268 10.21 -1.94 -15.98
C ASN A 268 10.55 -1.88 -14.47
N ILE A 269 9.57 -2.19 -13.63
CA ILE A 269 9.73 -2.26 -12.17
C ILE A 269 9.25 -3.63 -11.72
N THR A 270 9.96 -4.23 -10.77
CA THR A 270 9.75 -5.63 -10.32
C THR A 270 8.31 -5.92 -9.89
N GLU A 271 7.62 -4.98 -9.26
CA GLU A 271 6.22 -5.10 -8.84
C GLU A 271 5.19 -5.16 -9.98
N TRP A 272 5.59 -4.80 -11.20
CA TRP A 272 4.77 -4.93 -12.40
C TRP A 272 5.01 -6.25 -13.14
N ASN A 273 5.93 -7.09 -12.67
CA ASN A 273 6.13 -8.41 -13.22
C ASN A 273 4.94 -9.33 -12.89
N GLY A 274 4.69 -10.28 -13.79
CA GLY A 274 3.69 -11.32 -13.59
C GLY A 274 4.11 -12.34 -12.53
N ILE A 275 3.13 -12.96 -11.90
CA ILE A 275 3.35 -14.05 -10.95
C ILE A 275 3.44 -15.36 -11.72
N PRO A 276 4.62 -15.99 -11.82
CA PRO A 276 4.75 -17.29 -12.50
C PRO A 276 3.95 -18.34 -11.72
N LEU A 277 3.05 -19.07 -12.39
CA LEU A 277 2.13 -20.03 -11.75
C LEU A 277 2.88 -21.11 -10.94
N TRP A 278 3.94 -21.68 -11.50
CA TRP A 278 4.66 -22.85 -10.96
C TRP A 278 5.86 -22.54 -10.05
N HIS A 279 6.09 -21.27 -9.70
CA HIS A 279 7.18 -20.85 -8.81
C HIS A 279 6.71 -20.71 -7.35
N PRO A 280 7.53 -20.90 -6.30
CA PRO A 280 7.10 -20.70 -4.90
C PRO A 280 6.79 -19.23 -4.52
N HIS A 281 7.14 -18.27 -5.38
CA HIS A 281 6.85 -16.85 -5.15
C HIS A 281 5.35 -16.61 -4.94
N LEU A 282 5.01 -15.87 -3.88
CA LEU A 282 3.63 -15.56 -3.46
C LEU A 282 2.72 -16.80 -3.32
N TRP A 283 3.27 -17.95 -2.87
CA TRP A 283 2.49 -19.16 -2.63
C TRP A 283 1.25 -18.98 -1.73
N PRO A 284 1.21 -18.11 -0.70
CA PRO A 284 0.00 -17.93 0.10
C PRO A 284 -1.17 -17.38 -0.74
N PHE A 285 -0.89 -16.45 -1.65
CA PHE A 285 -1.90 -15.90 -2.56
C PHE A 285 -2.41 -16.95 -3.56
N LYS A 286 -1.53 -17.84 -4.04
CA LYS A 286 -1.93 -18.93 -4.95
C LYS A 286 -2.86 -19.93 -4.27
N LEU A 287 -2.55 -20.33 -3.04
CA LEU A 287 -3.43 -21.18 -2.25
C LEU A 287 -4.75 -20.48 -1.93
N TYR A 288 -4.71 -19.18 -1.66
CA TYR A 288 -5.92 -18.38 -1.43
C TYR A 288 -6.81 -18.32 -2.67
N THR A 289 -6.21 -18.16 -3.85
CA THR A 289 -6.90 -18.22 -5.14
C THR A 289 -7.47 -19.62 -5.40
N LEU A 290 -6.71 -20.68 -5.12
CA LEU A 290 -7.19 -22.05 -5.25
C LEU A 290 -8.39 -22.31 -4.32
N LEU A 291 -8.31 -21.84 -3.07
CA LEU A 291 -9.41 -21.93 -2.11
C LEU A 291 -10.64 -21.18 -2.64
N TYR A 292 -10.48 -19.97 -3.16
CA TYR A 292 -11.55 -19.25 -3.83
C TYR A 292 -12.18 -20.07 -4.96
N VAL A 293 -11.38 -20.67 -5.85
CA VAL A 293 -11.87 -21.50 -6.97
C VAL A 293 -12.66 -22.70 -6.45
N VAL A 294 -12.17 -23.42 -5.44
CA VAL A 294 -12.90 -24.55 -4.84
C VAL A 294 -14.23 -24.11 -4.25
N MET A 295 -14.24 -22.99 -3.51
CA MET A 295 -15.45 -22.44 -2.92
C MET A 295 -16.44 -21.96 -3.99
N TRP A 296 -15.94 -21.33 -5.05
CA TRP A 296 -16.72 -20.89 -6.20
C TRP A 296 -17.33 -22.07 -6.97
N LEU A 297 -16.58 -23.15 -7.20
CA LEU A 297 -17.08 -24.36 -7.85
C LEU A 297 -18.20 -25.05 -7.05
N SER A 298 -18.16 -24.92 -5.72
CA SER A 298 -19.21 -25.44 -4.83
C SER A 298 -20.46 -24.53 -4.71
N ALA A 299 -20.35 -23.27 -5.15
CA ALA A 299 -21.42 -22.29 -4.97
C ALA A 299 -22.60 -22.63 -5.90
N LYS A 300 -23.81 -22.58 -5.36
CA LYS A 300 -25.05 -22.79 -6.16
C LYS A 300 -25.27 -21.68 -7.18
N LYS A 301 -24.88 -20.44 -6.86
CA LYS A 301 -24.99 -19.27 -7.73
C LYS A 301 -23.59 -18.74 -8.04
N LYS A 302 -23.02 -19.22 -9.15
CA LYS A 302 -21.62 -18.97 -9.54
C LYS A 302 -21.40 -17.68 -10.32
N TRP A 303 -22.42 -17.15 -10.97
CA TRP A 303 -22.29 -16.03 -11.91
C TRP A 303 -23.08 -14.82 -11.40
N ASP A 304 -22.58 -14.23 -10.33
CA ASP A 304 -23.11 -13.01 -9.73
C ASP A 304 -22.14 -11.84 -9.89
N TRP A 305 -22.55 -10.66 -9.43
CA TRP A 305 -21.76 -9.43 -9.51
C TRP A 305 -20.36 -9.57 -8.87
N GLN A 306 -20.23 -10.36 -7.80
CA GLN A 306 -18.95 -10.59 -7.11
C GLN A 306 -17.99 -11.32 -8.05
N THR A 307 -18.47 -12.37 -8.72
CA THR A 307 -17.66 -13.15 -9.66
C THR A 307 -17.14 -12.30 -10.82
N PHE A 308 -17.96 -11.40 -11.35
CA PHE A 308 -17.56 -10.48 -12.42
C PHE A 308 -16.51 -9.44 -11.98
N ILE A 309 -16.38 -9.15 -10.68
CA ILE A 309 -15.32 -8.30 -10.13
C ILE A 309 -14.06 -9.10 -9.78
N ILE A 310 -14.25 -10.28 -9.17
CA ILE A 310 -13.17 -11.10 -8.63
C ILE A 310 -12.31 -11.69 -9.76
N LEU A 311 -12.92 -12.20 -10.84
CA LEU A 311 -12.17 -12.83 -11.93
C LEU A 311 -11.17 -11.87 -12.61
N PRO A 312 -11.57 -10.64 -13.02
CA PRO A 312 -10.61 -9.64 -13.50
C PRO A 312 -9.55 -9.28 -12.47
N SER A 313 -9.92 -9.18 -11.19
CA SER A 313 -8.98 -8.83 -10.13
C SER A 313 -7.89 -9.92 -9.95
N ILE A 314 -8.27 -11.20 -9.99
CA ILE A 314 -7.34 -12.33 -10.00
C ILE A 314 -6.44 -12.27 -11.24
N TYR A 315 -7.02 -12.08 -12.43
CA TYR A 315 -6.25 -11.95 -13.67
C TYR A 315 -5.18 -10.86 -13.56
N PHE A 316 -5.55 -9.66 -13.11
CA PHE A 316 -4.62 -8.55 -12.94
C PHE A 316 -3.58 -8.81 -11.86
N ALA A 317 -3.91 -9.51 -10.77
CA ALA A 317 -2.94 -9.92 -9.75
C ALA A 317 -1.89 -10.89 -10.28
N TYR A 318 -2.27 -11.84 -11.14
CA TYR A 318 -1.30 -12.71 -11.81
C TYR A 318 -0.51 -12.00 -12.91
N LYS A 319 -1.13 -11.03 -13.60
CA LYS A 319 -0.46 -10.22 -14.61
C LYS A 319 0.56 -9.26 -14.00
N HIS A 320 0.23 -8.65 -12.85
CA HIS A 320 1.05 -7.69 -12.13
C HIS A 320 0.90 -7.93 -10.63
N GLN A 321 1.99 -8.37 -9.97
CA GLN A 321 1.95 -8.74 -8.56
C GLN A 321 1.47 -7.61 -7.63
N ARG A 322 1.60 -6.33 -8.04
CA ARG A 322 1.06 -5.17 -7.31
C ARG A 322 -0.45 -5.23 -7.07
N HIS A 323 -1.22 -5.97 -7.87
CA HIS A 323 -2.67 -6.11 -7.70
C HIS A 323 -3.10 -7.25 -6.76
N VAL A 324 -2.16 -8.02 -6.20
CA VAL A 324 -2.44 -9.12 -5.24
C VAL A 324 -3.31 -8.68 -4.06
N PRO A 325 -3.03 -7.56 -3.38
CA PRO A 325 -3.87 -7.11 -2.27
C PRO A 325 -5.32 -6.84 -2.67
N LEU A 326 -5.55 -6.20 -3.84
CA LEU A 326 -6.89 -5.89 -4.32
C LEU A 326 -7.69 -7.17 -4.62
N ALA A 327 -7.05 -8.15 -5.28
CA ALA A 327 -7.67 -9.44 -5.57
C ALA A 327 -7.98 -10.23 -4.29
N ALA A 328 -7.05 -10.26 -3.33
CA ALA A 328 -7.25 -10.92 -2.04
C ALA A 328 -8.43 -10.31 -1.26
N ILE A 329 -8.50 -8.98 -1.19
CA ILE A 329 -9.63 -8.27 -0.56
C ILE A 329 -10.93 -8.55 -1.30
N ALA A 330 -10.94 -8.55 -2.65
CA ALA A 330 -12.14 -8.81 -3.44
C ALA A 330 -12.69 -10.23 -3.25
N MET A 331 -11.81 -11.23 -3.18
CA MET A 331 -12.19 -12.63 -2.93
C MET A 331 -12.77 -12.84 -1.52
N THR A 332 -12.31 -12.06 -0.54
CA THR A 332 -12.56 -12.29 0.88
C THR A 332 -14.05 -12.34 1.25
N PRO A 333 -14.90 -11.34 0.91
CA PRO A 333 -16.32 -11.38 1.26
C PRO A 333 -17.06 -12.59 0.70
N PHE A 334 -16.81 -12.94 -0.57
CA PHE A 334 -17.41 -14.12 -1.21
C PHE A 334 -17.05 -15.40 -0.44
N MET A 335 -15.76 -15.60 -0.19
CA MET A 335 -15.26 -16.77 0.53
C MET A 335 -15.85 -16.85 1.94
N MET A 336 -15.91 -15.73 2.67
CA MET A 336 -16.49 -15.72 4.01
C MET A 336 -17.99 -16.08 4.00
N GLN A 337 -18.76 -15.58 3.04
CA GLN A 337 -20.16 -15.95 2.87
C GLN A 337 -20.33 -17.43 2.52
N GLN A 338 -19.49 -17.94 1.61
CA GLN A 338 -19.56 -19.33 1.17
C GLN A 338 -19.11 -20.31 2.28
N ALA A 339 -18.09 -19.96 3.08
CA ALA A 339 -17.67 -20.72 4.26
C ALA A 339 -18.82 -20.87 5.26
N ARG A 340 -19.60 -19.81 5.47
CA ARG A 340 -20.79 -19.87 6.34
C ARG A 340 -21.86 -20.80 5.79
N LYS A 341 -22.15 -20.75 4.49
CA LYS A 341 -23.11 -21.65 3.86
C LYS A 341 -22.68 -23.12 4.01
N TRP A 342 -21.40 -23.42 3.85
CA TRP A 342 -20.86 -24.76 4.10
C TRP A 342 -21.06 -25.18 5.57
N ASN A 343 -20.75 -24.31 6.52
CA ASN A 343 -20.94 -24.58 7.95
C ASN A 343 -22.42 -24.78 8.33
N LEU A 344 -23.36 -24.16 7.62
CA LEU A 344 -24.81 -24.31 7.84
C LEU A 344 -25.36 -25.59 7.20
N HIS A 345 -24.87 -25.97 6.02
CA HIS A 345 -25.29 -27.20 5.33
C HIS A 345 -24.71 -28.46 5.95
N TRP A 346 -23.51 -28.37 6.53
CA TRP A 346 -22.97 -29.42 7.36
C TRP A 346 -23.70 -29.38 8.70
N SER A 347 -24.93 -29.91 8.75
CA SER A 347 -25.68 -30.08 9.99
C SER A 347 -25.00 -31.14 10.85
N VAL A 348 -23.93 -30.73 11.52
CA VAL A 348 -23.20 -31.53 12.49
C VAL A 348 -24.23 -31.95 13.55
N SER A 349 -24.36 -33.26 13.81
CA SER A 349 -25.28 -33.74 14.84
C SER A 349 -25.01 -33.04 16.18
N LYS A 350 -26.02 -32.81 17.02
CA LYS A 350 -25.85 -32.16 18.34
C LYS A 350 -24.72 -32.81 19.17
N ARG A 351 -24.46 -34.11 18.96
CA ARG A 351 -23.37 -34.89 19.57
C ARG A 351 -21.99 -34.46 19.07
N ILE A 352 -21.78 -34.36 17.76
CA ILE A 352 -20.51 -33.89 17.19
C ILE A 352 -20.33 -32.40 17.48
N GLN A 353 -21.41 -31.60 17.52
CA GLN A 353 -21.35 -30.19 17.92
C GLN A 353 -20.90 -30.04 19.39
N SER A 354 -21.38 -30.90 20.29
CA SER A 354 -20.89 -30.96 21.67
C SER A 354 -19.43 -31.39 21.77
N GLN A 355 -18.97 -32.34 20.94
CA GLN A 355 -17.56 -32.78 20.90
C GLN A 355 -16.64 -31.69 20.34
N LEU A 356 -17.05 -31.02 19.26
CA LEU A 356 -16.34 -29.87 18.71
C LEU A 356 -16.25 -28.73 19.72
N ASN A 357 -17.32 -28.44 20.49
CA ASN A 357 -17.29 -27.44 21.55
C ASN A 357 -16.32 -27.81 22.70
N SER A 358 -16.14 -29.10 23.00
CA SER A 358 -15.12 -29.56 23.96
C SER A 358 -13.70 -29.38 23.43
N ILE A 359 -13.48 -29.48 22.12
CA ILE A 359 -12.21 -29.16 21.43
C ILE A 359 -12.02 -27.65 21.27
N CYS A 360 -13.10 -26.86 21.20
CA CYS A 360 -13.04 -25.41 21.08
C CYS A 360 -12.38 -24.74 22.29
N ARG A 361 -12.46 -25.31 23.49
CA ARG A 361 -11.79 -24.74 24.69
C ARG A 361 -10.26 -24.80 24.61
N PRO A 362 -9.62 -25.97 24.40
CA PRO A 362 -8.18 -26.02 24.17
C PRO A 362 -7.77 -25.28 22.88
N ALA A 363 -8.59 -25.32 21.82
CA ALA A 363 -8.31 -24.52 20.61
C ALA A 363 -8.37 -23.01 20.88
N MET A 364 -9.31 -22.52 21.70
CA MET A 364 -9.36 -21.12 22.14
C MET A 364 -8.18 -20.76 23.02
N ALA A 365 -7.72 -21.67 23.89
CA ALA A 365 -6.48 -21.48 24.65
C ALA A 365 -5.26 -21.41 23.73
N CYS A 366 -5.14 -22.29 22.73
CA CYS A 366 -4.09 -22.22 21.72
C CYS A 366 -4.16 -20.94 20.89
N LEU A 367 -5.37 -20.48 20.54
CA LEU A 367 -5.57 -19.21 19.83
C LEU A 367 -5.20 -18.01 20.71
N LEU A 368 -5.49 -18.04 22.02
CA LEU A 368 -5.03 -17.04 22.97
C LEU A 368 -3.50 -17.02 23.06
N VAL A 369 -2.87 -18.19 23.20
CA VAL A 369 -1.39 -18.32 23.22
C VAL A 369 -0.78 -17.84 21.90
N PHE A 370 -1.41 -18.16 20.77
CA PHE A 370 -0.99 -17.66 19.47
C PHE A 370 -1.16 -16.14 19.39
N ALA A 371 -2.28 -15.58 19.83
CA ALA A 371 -2.52 -14.14 19.82
C ALA A 371 -1.51 -13.40 20.71
N THR A 372 -1.26 -13.90 21.92
CA THR A 372 -0.25 -13.32 22.83
C THR A 372 1.16 -13.46 22.27
N SER A 373 1.48 -14.56 21.57
CA SER A 373 2.77 -14.69 20.90
C SER A 373 2.90 -13.72 19.72
N GLN A 374 1.83 -13.45 18.96
CA GLN A 374 1.84 -12.42 17.92
C GLN A 374 2.11 -11.04 18.51
N LEU A 375 1.49 -10.70 19.64
CA LEU A 375 1.75 -9.44 20.35
C LEU A 375 3.21 -9.37 20.82
N GLY A 376 3.71 -10.43 21.45
CA GLY A 376 5.09 -10.53 21.92
C GLY A 376 6.10 -10.37 20.78
N ILE A 377 5.92 -11.08 19.67
CA ILE A 377 6.80 -11.00 18.49
C ILE A 377 6.73 -9.59 17.88
N GLY A 378 5.53 -9.04 17.67
CA GLY A 378 5.34 -7.71 17.11
C GLY A 378 5.94 -6.61 17.99
N TYR A 379 5.82 -6.74 19.32
CA TYR A 379 6.45 -5.81 20.27
C TYR A 379 7.96 -5.97 20.26
N LEU A 380 8.50 -7.17 20.48
CA LEU A 380 9.95 -7.42 20.54
C LEU A 380 10.67 -6.99 19.25
N LYS A 381 10.02 -7.13 18.09
CA LYS A 381 10.56 -6.69 16.80
C LYS A 381 10.79 -5.17 16.70
N ASN A 382 9.98 -4.39 17.41
CA ASN A 382 9.91 -2.93 17.22
C ASN A 382 10.23 -2.13 18.50
N ALA A 383 10.29 -2.78 19.67
CA ALA A 383 10.48 -2.15 20.97
C ALA A 383 11.86 -1.51 21.10
N ASP A 384 12.92 -2.19 20.67
CA ASP A 384 14.30 -1.66 20.69
C ASP A 384 14.41 -0.38 19.86
N ASN A 385 13.64 -0.32 18.77
CA ASN A 385 13.58 0.82 17.86
C ASN A 385 12.56 1.88 18.31
N GLN A 386 11.91 1.68 19.46
CA GLN A 386 10.83 2.50 19.98
C GLN A 386 9.76 2.82 18.92
N PHE A 387 9.46 1.85 18.05
CA PHE A 387 8.50 1.96 16.94
C PHE A 387 8.80 3.08 15.93
N ASN A 388 10.02 3.60 15.90
CA ASN A 388 10.45 4.51 14.84
C ASN A 388 10.73 3.72 13.56
N LEU A 389 10.47 4.35 12.40
CA LEU A 389 10.87 3.77 11.12
C LEU A 389 12.40 3.72 11.04
N LEU A 390 12.91 2.67 10.42
CA LEU A 390 14.33 2.38 10.29
C LEU A 390 14.80 2.65 8.88
N VAL A 391 16.00 3.23 8.81
CA VAL A 391 16.75 3.52 7.60
C VAL A 391 17.96 2.60 7.61
N ASP A 392 17.96 1.61 6.73
CA ASP A 392 19.03 0.64 6.61
C ASP A 392 20.24 1.26 5.86
N PRO A 393 21.43 1.40 6.47
CA PRO A 393 22.62 1.91 5.78
C PRO A 393 23.19 0.95 4.74
N GLY A 394 22.69 -0.29 4.66
CA GLY A 394 22.95 -1.20 3.55
C GLY A 394 22.05 -0.93 2.33
N VAL A 395 20.99 -0.14 2.50
CA VAL A 395 20.04 0.21 1.44
C VAL A 395 20.18 1.67 1.02
N TYR A 396 20.40 2.60 1.95
CA TYR A 396 20.46 4.04 1.69
C TYR A 396 21.89 4.59 1.78
N PRO A 397 22.24 5.63 0.99
CA PRO A 397 23.57 6.21 0.96
C PRO A 397 23.79 7.18 2.13
N ILE A 398 23.56 6.70 3.37
CA ILE A 398 23.54 7.56 4.56
C ILE A 398 24.89 8.21 4.81
N TYR A 399 25.97 7.45 4.67
CA TYR A 399 27.31 7.97 4.92
C TYR A 399 27.78 8.91 3.80
N ALA A 400 27.53 8.56 2.53
CA ALA A 400 27.82 9.46 1.41
C ALA A 400 27.04 10.78 1.49
N ALA A 401 25.74 10.75 1.80
CA ALA A 401 24.95 11.97 1.96
C ALA A 401 25.47 12.84 3.12
N ARG A 402 25.80 12.24 4.27
CA ARG A 402 26.45 12.97 5.38
C ARG A 402 27.79 13.56 4.95
N PHE A 403 28.61 12.79 4.24
CA PHE A 403 29.91 13.26 3.78
C PHE A 403 29.75 14.48 2.87
N MET A 404 28.76 14.49 1.97
CA MET A 404 28.46 15.64 1.12
C MET A 404 28.00 16.84 1.94
N ASP A 405 27.09 16.64 2.90
CA ASP A 405 26.56 17.71 3.77
C ASP A 405 27.67 18.34 4.63
N GLU A 406 28.46 17.54 5.35
CA GLU A 406 29.53 18.02 6.25
C GLU A 406 30.69 18.74 5.52
N ASN A 407 30.84 18.49 4.22
CA ASN A 407 31.85 19.11 3.36
C ASN A 407 31.26 20.18 2.43
N GLU A 408 29.99 20.54 2.58
CA GLU A 408 29.30 21.57 1.79
C GLU A 408 29.33 21.28 0.27
N LEU A 409 29.20 20.01 -0.11
CA LEU A 409 29.24 19.56 -1.51
C LEU A 409 27.84 19.63 -2.12
N ALA A 410 27.44 20.83 -2.56
CA ALA A 410 26.16 21.07 -3.21
C ALA A 410 26.27 21.09 -4.75
N GLY A 411 25.33 20.47 -5.46
CA GLY A 411 25.31 20.45 -6.92
C GLY A 411 24.34 19.49 -7.56
N ASN A 412 24.54 19.26 -8.86
CA ASN A 412 23.78 18.27 -9.62
C ASN A 412 24.39 16.89 -9.45
N ILE A 413 23.62 15.98 -8.87
CA ILE A 413 24.06 14.63 -8.50
C ILE A 413 23.44 13.61 -9.44
N TRP A 414 24.26 12.93 -10.22
CA TRP A 414 23.85 11.68 -10.84
C TRP A 414 23.75 10.59 -9.79
N ASN A 415 22.57 9.99 -9.62
CA ASN A 415 22.25 9.08 -8.52
C ASN A 415 21.48 7.85 -9.01
N PRO A 416 21.52 6.74 -8.25
CA PRO A 416 20.63 5.61 -8.47
C PRO A 416 19.18 6.00 -8.18
N PHE A 417 18.25 5.45 -8.97
CA PHE A 417 16.81 5.74 -8.92
C PHE A 417 16.22 5.70 -7.51
N ASP A 418 16.43 4.60 -6.78
CA ASP A 418 15.84 4.38 -5.45
C ASP A 418 16.48 5.26 -4.33
N TRP A 419 17.53 6.04 -4.65
CA TRP A 419 18.17 6.96 -3.72
C TRP A 419 17.74 8.41 -3.91
N GLY A 420 17.06 8.74 -5.01
CA GLY A 420 16.75 10.12 -5.38
C GLY A 420 16.00 10.88 -4.30
N GLU A 421 14.91 10.32 -3.79
CA GLU A 421 14.08 11.00 -2.80
C GLU A 421 14.75 11.12 -1.42
N TYR A 422 15.60 10.15 -1.06
CA TYR A 422 16.45 10.24 0.12
C TYR A 422 17.42 11.42 0.01
N LEU A 423 18.04 11.61 -1.15
CA LEU A 423 18.96 12.71 -1.41
C LEU A 423 18.22 14.06 -1.46
N ILE A 424 17.01 14.12 -2.04
CA ILE A 424 16.16 15.33 -1.97
C ILE A 424 15.91 15.75 -0.52
N TRP A 425 15.69 14.77 0.37
CA TRP A 425 15.50 15.05 1.79
C TRP A 425 16.77 15.53 2.48
N LYS A 426 17.89 14.84 2.27
CA LYS A 426 19.14 15.05 3.02
C LYS A 426 20.05 16.14 2.46
N LEU A 427 19.94 16.42 1.17
CA LEU A 427 20.76 17.40 0.45
C LEU A 427 19.84 18.38 -0.30
N PRO A 428 19.04 19.19 0.40
CA PRO A 428 18.04 20.07 -0.22
C PRO A 428 18.64 21.14 -1.14
N GLU A 429 19.93 21.46 -0.99
CA GLU A 429 20.68 22.40 -1.84
C GLU A 429 21.21 21.74 -3.13
N SER A 430 20.93 20.46 -3.35
CA SER A 430 21.38 19.69 -4.51
C SER A 430 20.20 19.23 -5.35
N ASN A 431 20.41 19.16 -6.66
CA ASN A 431 19.45 18.58 -7.59
C ASN A 431 19.87 17.15 -7.93
N ILE A 432 18.90 16.24 -8.00
CA ILE A 432 19.14 14.85 -8.34
C ILE A 432 18.92 14.58 -9.83
N SER A 433 19.40 13.44 -10.30
CA SER A 433 19.22 13.04 -11.71
C SER A 433 17.91 12.32 -11.97
N VAL A 434 17.40 11.55 -11.00
CA VAL A 434 16.13 10.84 -11.10
C VAL A 434 15.67 10.38 -9.71
N ASP A 435 14.37 10.21 -9.52
CA ASP A 435 13.77 9.71 -8.26
C ASP A 435 12.45 8.95 -8.48
N GLY A 436 11.85 8.47 -7.38
CA GLY A 436 10.65 7.63 -7.29
C GLY A 436 9.39 8.18 -7.96
N ARG A 437 9.32 9.50 -8.21
CA ARG A 437 8.24 10.13 -8.99
C ARG A 437 8.13 9.57 -10.41
N PHE A 438 9.17 8.92 -10.93
CA PHE A 438 9.14 8.15 -12.16
C PHE A 438 8.46 8.94 -13.30
N ARG A 439 7.53 8.34 -14.05
CA ARG A 439 6.82 8.98 -15.18
C ARG A 439 5.86 10.10 -14.79
N THR A 440 5.70 10.41 -13.51
CA THR A 440 4.94 11.61 -13.14
C THR A 440 5.70 12.89 -13.48
N VAL A 441 7.03 12.79 -13.66
CA VAL A 441 7.93 13.90 -13.98
C VAL A 441 8.90 13.55 -15.11
N TYR A 442 9.50 12.36 -15.07
CA TYR A 442 10.62 12.01 -15.95
C TYR A 442 10.15 11.47 -17.30
N PRO A 443 10.68 12.00 -18.42
CA PRO A 443 10.53 11.38 -19.73
C PRO A 443 11.13 9.97 -19.77
N GLU A 444 10.56 9.07 -20.58
CA GLU A 444 11.03 7.69 -20.70
C GLU A 444 12.51 7.60 -21.14
N SER A 445 13.01 8.57 -21.91
CA SER A 445 14.41 8.65 -22.29
C SER A 445 15.33 8.82 -21.08
N VAL A 446 14.96 9.64 -20.10
CA VAL A 446 15.76 9.88 -18.89
C VAL A 446 15.76 8.64 -18.01
N LEU A 447 14.60 8.01 -17.82
CA LEU A 447 14.47 6.76 -17.07
C LEU A 447 15.32 5.63 -17.68
N ARG A 448 15.31 5.51 -19.02
CA ARG A 448 16.13 4.56 -19.75
C ARG A 448 17.62 4.87 -19.62
N ASP A 449 18.01 6.13 -19.70
CA ASP A 449 19.40 6.55 -19.53
C ASP A 449 19.90 6.24 -18.12
N SER A 450 19.11 6.52 -17.08
CA SER A 450 19.43 6.14 -15.69
C SER A 450 19.62 4.64 -15.55
N ALA A 451 18.71 3.82 -16.10
CA ALA A 451 18.84 2.36 -16.08
C ALA A 451 20.08 1.86 -16.85
N ASN A 452 20.37 2.44 -18.02
CA ASN A 452 21.55 2.11 -18.82
C ASN A 452 22.85 2.48 -18.11
N PHE A 453 22.86 3.61 -17.40
CA PHE A 453 23.97 4.01 -16.57
C PHE A 453 24.16 3.02 -15.41
N ALA A 454 23.11 2.70 -14.65
CA ALA A 454 23.21 1.75 -13.54
C ALA A 454 23.70 0.36 -14.01
N ALA A 455 23.25 -0.10 -15.18
CA ALA A 455 23.67 -1.38 -15.75
C ALA A 455 25.13 -1.38 -16.27
N GLY A 456 25.74 -0.22 -16.51
CA GLY A 456 27.03 -0.14 -17.19
C GLY A 456 26.99 -0.68 -18.62
N ASN A 457 25.90 -0.43 -19.34
CA ASN A 457 25.78 -0.87 -20.74
C ASN A 457 26.74 -0.12 -21.69
N GLN A 458 26.85 -0.55 -22.94
CA GLN A 458 27.64 0.17 -23.95
C GLN A 458 27.13 1.62 -24.07
N GLY A 459 28.05 2.59 -24.07
CA GLY A 459 27.71 4.01 -24.13
C GLY A 459 27.36 4.66 -22.79
N TRP A 460 27.48 3.96 -21.65
CA TRP A 460 27.19 4.53 -20.33
C TRP A 460 27.95 5.85 -20.06
N ALA A 461 29.23 5.93 -20.47
CA ALA A 461 30.06 7.12 -20.25
C ALA A 461 29.61 8.32 -21.10
N GLU A 462 29.02 8.08 -22.27
CA GLU A 462 28.47 9.13 -23.13
C GLU A 462 27.24 9.81 -22.48
N LEU A 463 26.59 9.15 -21.51
CA LEU A 463 25.50 9.76 -20.75
C LEU A 463 25.99 10.94 -19.91
N LEU A 464 27.19 10.88 -19.33
CA LEU A 464 27.76 12.01 -18.59
C LEU A 464 28.09 13.21 -19.50
N LYS A 465 28.32 12.96 -20.79
CA LYS A 465 28.44 14.02 -21.80
C LYS A 465 27.07 14.55 -22.23
N LYS A 466 26.06 13.68 -22.32
CA LYS A 466 24.66 14.06 -22.59
C LYS A 466 24.07 14.93 -21.48
N TYR A 467 24.48 14.71 -20.24
CA TYR A 467 24.07 15.49 -19.07
C TYR A 467 25.26 16.29 -18.50
N PRO A 468 25.77 17.30 -19.23
CA PRO A 468 27.04 17.98 -18.90
C PRO A 468 26.99 18.78 -17.60
N ALA A 469 25.79 19.09 -17.12
CA ALA A 469 25.53 19.78 -15.86
C ALA A 469 25.80 18.89 -14.62
N THR A 470 26.12 17.61 -14.79
CA THR A 470 26.44 16.69 -13.69
C THR A 470 27.75 17.11 -13.01
N ASP A 471 27.68 17.42 -11.71
CA ASP A 471 28.85 17.77 -10.89
C ASP A 471 29.41 16.56 -10.14
N TYR A 472 28.49 15.74 -9.62
CA TYR A 472 28.79 14.58 -8.79
C TYR A 472 28.14 13.34 -9.37
N VAL A 473 28.82 12.20 -9.27
CA VAL A 473 28.24 10.90 -9.59
C VAL A 473 28.30 10.04 -8.33
N LEU A 474 27.14 9.62 -7.84
CA LEU A 474 27.00 8.66 -6.77
C LEU A 474 26.58 7.32 -7.38
N THR A 475 27.35 6.26 -7.14
CA THR A 475 27.06 4.91 -7.67
C THR A 475 26.87 3.91 -6.55
N ARG A 476 26.02 2.89 -6.73
CA ARG A 476 26.07 1.69 -5.88
C ARG A 476 27.27 0.84 -6.27
N LYS A 477 27.92 0.22 -5.29
CA LYS A 477 28.96 -0.79 -5.56
C LYS A 477 28.44 -2.00 -6.34
N SER A 478 27.13 -2.26 -6.27
CA SER A 478 26.45 -3.29 -7.05
C SER A 478 26.09 -2.87 -8.48
N ASP A 479 26.19 -1.58 -8.84
CA ASP A 479 25.93 -1.11 -10.20
C ASP A 479 27.06 -1.52 -11.14
N GLY A 480 26.74 -1.81 -12.40
CA GLY A 480 27.71 -2.20 -13.42
C GLY A 480 28.70 -1.08 -13.77
N THR A 481 28.39 0.17 -13.42
CA THR A 481 29.26 1.34 -13.61
C THR A 481 30.30 1.55 -12.54
N HIS A 482 30.15 0.99 -11.34
CA HIS A 482 31.03 1.30 -10.21
C HIS A 482 32.52 1.10 -10.54
N LEU A 483 32.91 -0.07 -11.03
CA LEU A 483 34.31 -0.36 -11.38
C LEU A 483 34.81 0.44 -12.59
N ARG A 484 33.89 0.89 -13.45
CA ARG A 484 34.21 1.61 -14.69
C ARG A 484 34.40 3.11 -14.47
N MET A 485 33.75 3.68 -13.46
CA MET A 485 33.95 5.08 -13.07
C MET A 485 35.40 5.35 -12.62
N ASN A 486 36.04 4.39 -11.94
CA ASN A 486 37.42 4.52 -11.49
C ASN A 486 38.44 4.72 -12.64
N SER A 487 38.12 4.24 -13.85
CA SER A 487 38.99 4.37 -15.02
C SER A 487 38.55 5.47 -15.99
N LEU A 488 37.45 6.18 -15.71
CA LEU A 488 36.94 7.22 -16.59
C LEU A 488 37.76 8.51 -16.42
N PRO A 489 38.45 9.01 -17.47
CA PRO A 489 39.18 10.27 -17.39
C PRO A 489 38.26 11.43 -17.05
N GLY A 490 38.75 12.38 -16.24
CA GLY A 490 37.99 13.57 -15.86
C GLY A 490 37.02 13.37 -14.68
N TRP A 491 37.05 12.21 -14.02
CA TRP A 491 36.30 11.95 -12.80
C TRP A 491 37.23 11.40 -11.72
N THR A 492 37.02 11.82 -10.48
CA THR A 492 37.85 11.40 -9.34
C THR A 492 36.98 10.96 -8.18
N ALA A 493 37.25 9.77 -7.63
CA ALA A 493 36.60 9.28 -6.43
C ALA A 493 37.07 10.11 -5.22
N ILE A 494 36.12 10.68 -4.47
CA ILE A 494 36.40 11.51 -3.29
C ILE A 494 35.87 10.89 -1.99
N TYR A 495 34.98 9.89 -2.11
CA TYR A 495 34.43 9.18 -0.97
C TYR A 495 33.98 7.77 -1.37
N GLU A 496 34.14 6.81 -0.45
CA GLU A 496 33.74 5.41 -0.62
C GLU A 496 33.31 4.83 0.74
N ASP A 497 32.17 4.14 0.76
CA ASP A 497 31.67 3.38 1.91
C ASP A 497 31.32 1.93 1.53
N LEU A 498 30.57 1.21 2.36
CA LEU A 498 30.21 -0.19 2.12
C LEU A 498 29.32 -0.41 0.89
N ILE A 499 28.52 0.58 0.50
CA ILE A 499 27.52 0.43 -0.57
C ILE A 499 27.66 1.45 -1.70
N SER A 500 28.36 2.56 -1.46
CA SER A 500 28.39 3.70 -2.36
C SER A 500 29.79 4.23 -2.62
N VAL A 501 29.96 4.85 -3.78
CA VAL A 501 31.15 5.63 -4.14
C VAL A 501 30.71 6.94 -4.77
N LEU A 502 31.31 8.04 -4.30
CA LEU A 502 31.07 9.38 -4.78
C LEU A 502 32.26 9.86 -5.62
N TYR A 503 31.96 10.30 -6.83
CA TYR A 503 32.89 10.88 -7.77
C TYR A 503 32.56 12.36 -7.98
N ILE A 504 33.60 13.15 -8.20
CA ILE A 504 33.50 14.55 -8.63
C ILE A 504 34.12 14.70 -10.02
N LYS A 505 33.56 15.62 -10.80
CA LYS A 505 34.11 16.02 -12.10
C LYS A 505 35.42 16.80 -11.93
N SER A 506 36.50 16.31 -12.50
CA SER A 506 37.89 16.80 -12.37
C SER A 506 38.58 17.09 -13.72
N ASP A 507 37.84 17.04 -14.83
CA ASP A 507 38.33 17.34 -16.19
C ASP A 507 38.74 18.80 -16.38
N ASP A 508 38.09 19.72 -15.66
CA ASP A 508 38.45 21.13 -15.61
C ASP A 508 39.05 21.49 -14.24
N PRO A 509 40.39 21.69 -14.14
CA PRO A 509 41.04 22.17 -12.93
C PRO A 509 40.53 23.55 -12.45
N GLU A 510 39.91 24.32 -13.35
CA GLU A 510 39.28 25.61 -13.05
C GLU A 510 37.83 25.46 -12.54
N ASN A 511 37.27 24.25 -12.56
CA ASN A 511 35.95 23.97 -11.98
C ASN A 511 35.93 24.44 -10.52
N PRO A 512 35.07 25.42 -10.17
CA PRO A 512 35.02 25.97 -8.82
C PRO A 512 34.83 24.92 -7.72
N LYS A 513 34.06 23.86 -8.00
CA LYS A 513 33.78 22.77 -7.04
C LYS A 513 35.02 21.91 -6.80
N TRP A 514 35.77 21.60 -7.86
CA TRP A 514 37.02 20.86 -7.75
C TRP A 514 38.11 21.69 -7.06
N LYS A 515 38.22 22.99 -7.37
CA LYS A 515 39.13 23.91 -6.68
C LYS A 515 38.81 24.04 -5.19
N GLN A 516 37.53 24.22 -4.87
CA GLN A 516 37.05 24.28 -3.49
C GLN A 516 37.43 23.01 -2.73
N LEU A 517 37.23 21.84 -3.34
CA LEU A 517 37.57 20.55 -2.75
C LEU A 517 39.09 20.39 -2.54
N ASN A 518 39.91 20.66 -3.58
CA ASN A 518 41.37 20.54 -3.50
C ASN A 518 42.01 21.51 -2.50
N SER A 519 41.38 22.66 -2.26
CA SER A 519 41.86 23.64 -1.29
C SER A 519 41.51 23.30 0.17
N ARG A 520 40.61 22.33 0.40
CA ARG A 520 40.06 21.99 1.73
C ARG A 520 40.49 20.60 2.16
N LYS A 521 40.74 20.44 3.46
CA LYS A 521 40.86 19.11 4.08
C LYS A 521 39.46 18.54 4.29
N LEU A 522 39.10 17.50 3.53
CA LEU A 522 37.81 16.84 3.64
C LEU A 522 37.66 16.19 5.02
N LYS A 523 36.51 16.45 5.65
CA LYS A 523 36.12 15.78 6.89
C LYS A 523 35.61 14.39 6.55
N GLN A 524 36.11 13.38 7.26
CA GLN A 524 35.57 12.03 7.23
C GLN A 524 35.04 11.69 8.62
N ASN A 525 33.73 11.80 8.79
CA ASN A 525 33.08 11.39 10.02
C ASN A 525 32.79 9.88 9.96
N LEU A 526 33.54 9.12 10.75
CA LEU A 526 33.40 7.66 10.86
C LEU A 526 32.35 7.25 11.90
N GLN A 527 31.66 8.20 12.55
CA GLN A 527 30.58 7.86 13.48
C GLN A 527 29.42 7.22 12.75
N THR A 528 28.88 6.17 13.35
CA THR A 528 27.69 5.49 12.83
C THR A 528 26.50 6.44 12.81
N PRO A 529 25.83 6.64 11.65
CA PRO A 529 24.66 7.48 11.55
C PRO A 529 23.47 6.91 12.28
N SER A 530 22.49 7.78 12.55
CA SER A 530 21.20 7.33 13.06
C SER A 530 20.56 6.37 12.05
N TYR A 531 20.14 5.21 12.55
CA TYR A 531 19.35 4.23 11.82
C TYR A 531 17.87 4.57 11.82
N TYR A 532 17.47 5.69 12.43
CA TYR A 532 16.08 6.11 12.50
C TYR A 532 15.74 7.06 11.36
N PHE A 533 14.54 6.91 10.82
CA PHE A 533 13.92 7.92 9.99
C PHE A 533 13.78 9.18 10.86
N PRO A 534 14.24 10.34 10.37
CA PRO A 534 14.46 11.55 11.16
C PRO A 534 13.25 12.01 11.95
#